data_AF-A0A3A0A4N1-F1
#
_entry.id   AF-A0A3A0A4N1-F1
#
_cell.length_a   1.000
_cell.length_b   1.000
_cell.length_c   1.000
_cell.angle_alpha   90.00
_cell.angle_beta   90.00
_cell.angle_gamma   90.00
#
_symmetry.space_group_name_H-M   'P 1'
#
loop_
_entity.id
_entity.type
_entity.pdbx_description
1 polymer ?
#
loop_
_entity_poly.entity_id
_entity_poly.type
_entity_poly.pdbx_seq_one_letter_code
_entity_poly.pdbx_strand_id
1 'polypeptide(L)'
;MLYHTGERPWGHSVPSLLDQLCFALQIDPQSAPQAEAQALDEHYTRSRYPDARTEVELEYDEETAVAALEDAQTVLDFVRKAAVNVRADPDD
;
A
#
# COMPACT_ATOMS: atom_id res chain seq x y z
N MET A 1 -2.17 -9.29 -4.98
CA MET A 1 -3.65 -9.19 -5.05
C MET A 1 -4.14 -8.89 -6.46
N LEU A 2 -3.65 -7.87 -7.15
CA LEU A 2 -4.02 -7.61 -8.55
C LEU A 2 -3.72 -8.78 -9.51
N TYR A 3 -2.62 -9.52 -9.32
CA TYR A 3 -2.40 -10.77 -10.08
C TYR A 3 -3.51 -11.83 -9.88
N HIS A 4 -4.22 -11.81 -8.75
CA HIS A 4 -5.34 -12.72 -8.50
C HIS A 4 -6.61 -12.31 -9.26
N THR A 5 -6.74 -11.02 -9.61
CA THR A 5 -7.84 -10.49 -10.41
C THR A 5 -7.55 -10.54 -11.91
N GLY A 6 -6.46 -11.20 -12.34
CA GLY A 6 -6.02 -11.24 -13.74
C GLY A 6 -5.27 -9.98 -14.21
N GLU A 7 -5.12 -8.99 -13.33
CA GLU A 7 -4.43 -7.73 -13.62
C GLU A 7 -2.91 -7.90 -13.62
N ARG A 8 -2.23 -7.09 -14.44
CA ARG A 8 -0.76 -6.97 -14.46
C ARG A 8 -0.36 -5.60 -13.93
N PRO A 9 -0.29 -5.41 -12.60
CA PRO A 9 0.04 -4.12 -12.03
C PRO A 9 1.45 -3.68 -12.43
N TRP A 10 1.58 -2.42 -12.81
CA TRP A 10 2.84 -1.74 -13.07
C TRP A 10 3.02 -0.55 -12.13
N GLY A 11 4.27 -0.27 -11.76
CA GLY A 11 4.64 0.83 -10.86
C GLY A 11 4.92 0.39 -9.43
N HIS A 12 5.41 1.34 -8.62
CA HIS A 12 5.79 1.13 -7.22
C HIS A 12 4.89 1.87 -6.22
N SER A 13 4.03 2.77 -6.73
CA SER A 13 3.18 3.60 -5.88
C SER A 13 2.10 2.75 -5.23
N VAL A 14 2.22 2.57 -3.91
CA VAL A 14 1.24 1.81 -3.11
C VAL A 14 -0.17 2.42 -3.23
N PRO A 15 -0.36 3.76 -3.19
CA PRO A 15 -1.67 4.39 -3.43
C PRO A 15 -2.26 4.01 -4.78
N SER A 16 -1.45 4.11 -5.85
CA SER A 16 -1.91 3.77 -7.21
C SER A 16 -2.30 2.29 -7.34
N LEU A 17 -1.60 1.40 -6.62
CA LEU A 17 -1.91 -0.02 -6.58
C LEU A 17 -3.17 -0.31 -5.76
N LEU A 18 -3.45 0.46 -4.71
CA LEU A 18 -4.70 0.38 -3.95
C LEU A 18 -5.89 0.86 -4.79
N ASP A 19 -5.76 1.96 -5.53
CA ASP A 19 -6.81 2.45 -6.43
C ASP A 19 -7.18 1.40 -7.48
N GLN A 20 -6.17 0.77 -8.10
CA GLN A 20 -6.37 -0.33 -9.04
C GLN A 20 -7.09 -1.51 -8.39
N LEU A 21 -6.75 -1.85 -7.14
CA LEU A 21 -7.39 -2.94 -6.41
C LEU A 21 -8.86 -2.61 -6.11
N CYS A 22 -9.14 -1.41 -5.62
CA CYS A 22 -10.49 -0.95 -5.33
C CYS A 22 -11.35 -0.95 -6.59
N PHE A 23 -10.81 -0.49 -7.71
CA PHE A 23 -11.48 -0.56 -9.00
C PHE A 23 -11.76 -2.01 -9.43
N ALA A 24 -10.76 -2.89 -9.39
CA ALA A 24 -10.89 -4.29 -9.80
C ALA A 24 -11.91 -5.07 -8.95
N LEU A 25 -12.01 -4.75 -7.66
CA LEU A 25 -12.89 -5.43 -6.70
C LEU A 25 -14.19 -4.66 -6.41
N GLN A 26 -14.45 -3.55 -7.11
CA GLN A 26 -15.60 -2.68 -6.89
C GLN A 26 -15.77 -2.23 -5.43
N ILE A 27 -14.65 -1.98 -4.75
CA ILE A 27 -14.61 -1.46 -3.37
C ILE A 27 -14.60 0.07 -3.45
N ASP A 28 -15.32 0.73 -2.54
CA ASP A 28 -15.28 2.19 -2.41
C ASP A 28 -13.84 2.65 -2.08
N PRO A 29 -13.17 3.44 -2.94
CA PRO A 29 -11.83 3.94 -2.69
C PRO A 29 -11.69 4.74 -1.40
N GLN A 30 -12.76 5.36 -0.90
CA GLN A 30 -12.74 6.10 0.37
C GLN A 30 -12.58 5.20 1.60
N SER A 31 -12.81 3.89 1.44
CA SER A 31 -12.59 2.91 2.50
C SER A 31 -11.16 2.36 2.54
N ALA A 32 -10.33 2.70 1.54
CA ALA A 32 -8.95 2.25 1.47
C ALA A 32 -8.03 3.15 2.34
N PRO A 33 -6.99 2.59 2.95
CA PRO A 33 -6.02 3.33 3.76
C PRO A 33 -5.04 4.12 2.88
N GLN A 34 -5.53 5.18 2.23
CA GLN A 34 -4.76 5.98 1.28
C GLN A 34 -3.70 6.85 1.95
N ALA A 35 -3.95 7.32 3.17
CA ALA A 35 -2.99 8.14 3.91
C ALA A 35 -1.75 7.32 4.29
N GLU A 36 -1.97 6.11 4.78
CA GLU A 36 -0.93 5.14 5.14
C GLU A 36 -0.16 4.68 3.90
N ALA A 37 -0.86 4.44 2.78
CA ALA A 37 -0.21 4.12 1.52
C ALA A 37 0.67 5.27 0.99
N GLN A 38 0.23 6.53 1.13
CA GLN A 38 0.98 7.71 0.73
C GLN A 38 2.25 7.85 1.60
N ALA A 39 2.13 7.67 2.92
CA ALA A 39 3.25 7.70 3.85
C ALA A 39 4.29 6.62 3.52
N LEU A 40 3.86 5.42 3.13
CA LEU A 40 4.78 4.36 2.69
C LEU A 40 5.50 4.69 1.38
N ASP A 41 4.84 5.35 0.44
CA ASP A 41 5.40 5.69 -0.87
C ASP A 41 6.57 6.68 -0.74
N GLU A 42 6.51 7.56 0.26
CA GLU A 42 7.57 8.51 0.61
C GLU A 42 8.89 7.83 0.96
N HIS A 43 8.84 6.61 1.49
CA HIS A 43 10.01 5.82 1.86
C HIS A 43 10.64 5.09 0.67
N TYR A 44 9.97 4.99 -0.48
CA TYR A 44 10.45 4.19 -1.63
C TYR A 44 11.83 4.64 -2.14
N THR A 45 12.01 5.95 -2.36
CA THR A 45 13.28 6.51 -2.88
C THR A 45 14.18 6.98 -1.75
N ARG A 46 13.63 7.71 -0.76
CA ARG A 46 14.40 8.39 0.29
C ARG A 46 15.16 7.43 1.20
N SER A 47 14.64 6.23 1.46
CA SER A 47 15.32 5.24 2.29
C SER A 47 16.63 4.72 1.67
N ARG A 48 16.81 4.81 0.35
CA ARG A 48 17.92 4.13 -0.36
C ARG A 48 18.95 5.08 -0.99
N TYR A 49 18.53 6.31 -1.31
CA TYR A 49 19.31 7.23 -2.12
C TYR A 49 19.67 8.49 -1.30
N PRO A 50 20.96 8.72 -0.95
CA PRO A 50 21.38 9.86 -0.13
C PRO A 50 21.04 11.22 -0.75
N ASP A 51 21.04 11.31 -2.07
CA ASP A 51 20.67 12.50 -2.85
C ASP A 51 19.18 12.82 -2.84
N ALA A 52 18.35 11.87 -2.38
CA ALA A 52 16.93 12.09 -2.15
C ALA A 52 16.63 12.52 -0.70
N ARG A 53 17.65 12.60 0.18
CA ARG A 53 17.48 12.96 1.59
C ARG A 53 17.84 14.41 1.83
N THR A 54 17.08 15.07 2.69
CA THR A 54 17.41 16.42 3.17
C THR A 54 18.38 16.34 4.36
N GLU A 55 18.21 15.37 5.27
CA GLU A 55 19.10 15.12 6.42
C GLU A 55 19.17 13.60 6.79
N VAL A 56 20.17 12.91 6.25
CA VAL A 56 20.28 11.43 6.22
C VAL A 56 20.17 10.74 7.59
N GLU A 57 20.74 11.33 8.64
CA GLU A 57 20.82 10.73 9.98
C GLU A 57 19.61 11.02 10.87
N LEU A 58 18.78 12.02 10.52
CA LEU A 58 17.63 12.46 11.32
C LEU A 58 16.28 12.01 10.73
N GLU A 59 16.26 11.60 9.46
CA GLU A 59 15.03 11.32 8.71
C GLU A 59 14.46 9.91 8.96
N TYR A 60 15.23 9.01 9.59
CA TYR A 60 14.80 7.65 9.93
C TYR A 60 15.28 7.26 11.33
N ASP A 61 14.38 7.33 12.29
CA ASP A 61 14.57 6.88 13.65
C ASP A 61 13.61 5.71 13.99
N GLU A 62 13.64 5.29 15.26
CA GLU A 62 12.77 4.21 15.74
C GLU A 62 11.28 4.58 15.62
N GLU A 63 10.92 5.83 15.89
CA GLU A 63 9.53 6.30 15.81
C GLU A 63 9.01 6.22 14.36
N THR A 64 9.82 6.70 13.41
CA THR A 64 9.53 6.63 11.97
C THR A 64 9.41 5.17 11.51
N ALA A 65 10.29 4.29 11.98
CA ALA A 65 10.24 2.88 11.62
C ALA A 65 9.00 2.17 12.17
N VAL A 66 8.60 2.47 13.41
CA VAL A 66 7.38 1.92 14.02
C VAL A 66 6.14 2.40 13.26
N ALA A 67 6.04 3.70 12.98
CA ALA A 67 4.93 4.26 12.20
C ALA A 67 4.80 3.60 10.82
N ALA A 68 5.92 3.43 10.10
CA ALA A 68 5.92 2.76 8.80
C ALA A 68 5.46 1.29 8.88
N LEU A 69 5.77 0.58 9.97
CA LEU A 69 5.29 -0.79 10.19
C LEU A 69 3.78 -0.82 10.46
N GLU A 70 3.25 0.13 11.23
CA GLU A 70 1.82 0.26 11.52
C GLU A 70 1.02 0.61 10.25
N ASP A 71 1.52 1.53 9.44
CA ASP A 71 0.95 1.89 8.14
C ASP A 71 0.92 0.68 7.20
N ALA A 72 2.05 -0.04 7.10
CA ALA A 72 2.14 -1.26 6.29
C ALA A 72 1.15 -2.34 6.76
N GLN A 73 1.01 -2.51 8.08
CA GLN A 73 0.09 -3.48 8.66
C GLN A 73 -1.38 -3.10 8.35
N THR A 74 -1.73 -1.82 8.42
CA THR A 74 -3.06 -1.29 8.06
C THR A 74 -3.39 -1.58 6.60
N VAL A 75 -2.47 -1.29 5.67
CA VAL A 75 -2.63 -1.59 4.23
C VAL A 75 -2.78 -3.10 4.02
N LEU A 76 -1.94 -3.92 4.65
CA LEU A 76 -2.00 -5.38 4.52
C LEU A 76 -3.34 -5.95 5.00
N ASP A 77 -3.86 -5.45 6.12
CA ASP A 77 -5.12 -5.95 6.67
C ASP A 77 -6.33 -5.56 5.81
N PHE A 78 -6.34 -4.35 5.24
CA PHE A 78 -7.33 -3.97 4.23
C PHE A 78 -7.31 -4.95 3.04
N VAL A 79 -6.12 -5.17 2.47
CA VAL A 79 -5.92 -6.01 1.29
C VAL A 79 -6.28 -7.48 1.57
N ARG A 80 -5.95 -8.00 2.77
CA ARG A 80 -6.33 -9.36 3.21
C ARG A 80 -7.83 -9.52 3.38
N LYS A 81 -8.51 -8.54 3.98
CA LYS A 81 -9.98 -8.55 4.11
C LYS A 81 -10.65 -8.55 2.74
N ALA A 82 -10.17 -7.71 1.82
CA ALA A 82 -10.64 -7.70 0.43
C ALA A 82 -10.49 -9.07 -0.25
N ALA A 83 -9.38 -9.79 -0.01
CA ALA A 83 -9.14 -11.13 -0.56
C ALA A 83 -10.12 -12.21 -0.08
N VAL A 84 -10.55 -12.13 1.18
CA VAL A 84 -11.52 -13.08 1.74
C VAL A 84 -12.89 -12.89 1.08
N ASN A 85 -13.29 -11.65 0.83
CA ASN A 85 -14.58 -11.34 0.19
C ASN A 85 -14.64 -11.84 -1.26
N VAL A 86 -13.53 -11.84 -1.99
CA VAL A 86 -13.45 -12.37 -3.37
C VAL A 86 -13.60 -13.90 -3.41
N ARG A 87 -13.15 -14.62 -2.38
CA ARG A 87 -13.27 -16.10 -2.30
C ARG A 87 -14.66 -16.57 -1.89
N ALA A 88 -15.52 -15.69 -1.40
CA ALA A 88 -16.87 -16.02 -0.99
C ALA A 88 -17.88 -16.10 -2.14
N ASP A 89 -17.43 -15.84 -3.38
CA ASP A 89 -18.24 -16.01 -4.60
C ASP A 89 -17.70 -17.21 -5.41
N PRO A 90 -18.29 -18.41 -5.26
CA PRO A 90 -17.84 -19.60 -5.96
C PRO A 90 -18.57 -19.87 -7.28
N ASP A 91 -19.63 -19.12 -7.62
CA ASP A 91 -20.48 -19.38 -8.80
C ASP A 91 -21.12 -18.10 -9.36
N ASP A 92 -20.51 -17.53 -10.42
CA ASP A 92 -21.21 -16.83 -11.51
C ASP A 92 -20.62 -17.31 -12.85
#